data_AF-A0A9W8N6G7-F1
#
_entry.id   AF-A0A9W8N6G7-F1
#
_cell.length_a   1.000
_cell.length_b   1.000
_cell.length_c   1.000
_cell.angle_alpha   90.00
_cell.angle_beta   90.00
_cell.angle_gamma   90.00
#
_symmetry.space_group_name_H-M   'P 1'
#
loop_
_entity.id
_entity.type
_entity.pdbx_description
1 polymer ?
#
loop_
_entity_poly.entity_id
_entity_poly.type
_entity_poly.pdbx_seq_one_letter_code
_entity_poly.pdbx_strand_id
1 'polypeptide(L)'
;MPGNSTGFASYLIYTCAFYWSPNIRHQYALRNDNHTPTVASNDVAFALHAFILTAILNTQYFLPFIWGFERAAVRRPSRFITGVFTGCITGVAVIIFVVVSQPPGADPKTSWAWLDVIYVISYVKLLVTVVKYAPQLLHNRRNRSTKGWDISQILLDFAGGLLSIAQLGIDSYLQHDWSGVTGNPVKLFLGNVSVLYDLLFMGQHYCLYNDNESQRDRERDRLLEGGDSERRLD
;
A
#
# COMPACT_ATOMS: atom_id res chain seq x y z
N MET A 1 10.78 8.34 -4.79
CA MET A 1 9.70 7.46 -4.27
C MET A 1 8.43 8.23 -3.81
N PRO A 2 7.95 9.27 -4.52
CA PRO A 2 6.86 10.12 -4.01
C PRO A 2 5.49 9.41 -3.84
N GLY A 3 5.29 8.25 -4.48
CA GLY A 3 4.00 7.57 -4.46
C GLY A 3 3.63 6.86 -3.14
N ASN A 4 4.61 6.47 -2.32
CA ASN A 4 4.32 5.79 -1.05
C ASN A 4 3.68 6.73 -0.03
N SER A 5 4.16 7.97 0.05
CA SER A 5 3.61 8.96 0.98
C SER A 5 2.15 9.27 0.69
N THR A 6 1.74 9.28 -0.59
CA THR A 6 0.33 9.49 -0.97
C THR A 6 -0.57 8.31 -0.57
N GLY A 7 -0.07 7.07 -0.69
CA GLY A 7 -0.80 5.87 -0.26
C GLY A 7 -1.00 5.80 1.26
N PHE A 8 0.03 6.12 2.04
CA PHE A 8 -0.11 6.15 3.50
C PHE A 8 -0.85 7.38 4.01
N ALA A 9 -0.74 8.54 3.35
CA ALA A 9 -1.54 9.71 3.67
C ALA A 9 -3.04 9.45 3.48
N SER A 10 -3.42 8.85 2.33
CA SER A 10 -4.82 8.48 2.08
C SER A 10 -5.33 7.45 3.08
N TYR A 11 -4.50 6.48 3.47
CA TYR A 11 -4.84 5.55 4.54
C TYR A 11 -5.06 6.23 5.88
N LEU A 12 -4.17 7.14 6.26
CA LEU A 12 -4.27 7.90 7.51
C LEU A 12 -5.54 8.76 7.54
N ILE A 13 -5.86 9.45 6.43
CA ILE A 13 -7.10 10.22 6.30
C ILE A 13 -8.32 9.31 6.49
N TYR A 14 -8.33 8.15 5.84
CA TYR A 14 -9.40 7.15 5.99
C TYR A 14 -9.55 6.70 7.44
N THR A 15 -8.47 6.24 8.09
CA THR A 15 -8.54 5.72 9.46
C THR A 15 -8.94 6.81 10.45
N CYS A 16 -8.40 8.03 10.32
CA CYS A 16 -8.76 9.16 11.17
C CYS A 16 -10.23 9.59 10.98
N ALA A 17 -10.71 9.64 9.74
CA ALA A 17 -12.10 10.02 9.44
C ALA A 17 -13.09 9.01 10.03
N PHE A 18 -12.82 7.72 9.87
CA PHE A 18 -13.68 6.66 10.43
C PHE A 18 -13.60 6.57 11.96
N TYR A 19 -12.46 6.88 12.56
CA TYR A 19 -12.28 6.83 14.00
C TYR A 19 -12.90 8.04 14.71
N TRP A 20 -12.58 9.26 14.28
CA TRP A 20 -12.95 10.49 14.99
C TRP A 20 -14.18 11.22 14.47
N SER A 21 -14.53 11.13 13.18
CA SER A 21 -15.62 11.96 12.63
C SER A 21 -16.99 11.39 12.95
N PRO A 22 -17.82 12.05 13.79
CA PRO A 22 -19.15 11.54 14.10
C PRO A 22 -20.06 11.50 12.86
N ASN A 23 -19.85 12.43 11.92
CA ASN A 23 -20.62 12.52 10.69
C ASN A 23 -20.36 11.31 9.77
N ILE A 24 -19.08 10.95 9.55
CA ILE A 24 -18.73 9.79 8.72
C ILE A 24 -19.25 8.49 9.35
N ARG A 25 -19.14 8.35 10.68
CA ARG A 25 -19.65 7.18 11.41
C ARG A 25 -21.16 7.07 11.31
N HIS A 26 -21.89 8.18 11.40
CA HIS A 26 -23.32 8.22 11.23
C HIS A 26 -23.75 7.86 9.80
N GLN A 27 -23.10 8.45 8.78
CA GLN A 27 -23.36 8.11 7.38
C GLN A 27 -23.08 6.64 7.08
N TYR A 28 -22.02 6.09 7.67
CA TYR A 28 -21.69 4.66 7.56
C TYR A 28 -22.77 3.78 8.18
N ALA A 29 -23.23 4.11 9.39
CA ALA A 29 -24.29 3.37 10.08
C ALA A 29 -25.59 3.36 9.25
N LEU A 30 -25.99 4.50 8.68
CA LEU A 30 -27.19 4.59 7.83
C LEU A 30 -27.15 3.67 6.60
N ARG A 31 -25.95 3.42 6.05
CA ARG A 31 -25.76 2.59 4.85
C ARG A 31 -25.45 1.12 5.12
N ASN A 32 -25.03 0.78 6.33
CA ASN A 32 -24.60 -0.56 6.70
C ASN A 32 -25.44 -1.09 7.87
N ASP A 33 -26.77 -0.99 7.77
CA ASP A 33 -27.72 -1.56 8.75
C ASP A 33 -27.46 -1.16 10.21
N ASN A 34 -27.09 0.10 10.44
CA ASN A 34 -26.72 0.68 11.74
C ASN A 34 -25.46 0.09 12.41
N HIS A 35 -24.66 -0.69 11.69
CA HIS A 35 -23.38 -1.16 12.19
C HIS A 35 -22.39 -0.02 12.33
N THR A 36 -21.57 -0.08 13.38
CA THR A 36 -20.48 0.87 13.55
C THR A 36 -19.27 0.47 12.71
N PRO A 37 -18.48 1.44 12.22
CA PRO A 37 -17.29 1.09 11.46
C PRO A 37 -16.27 0.39 12.34
N THR A 38 -15.68 -0.68 11.83
CA THR A 38 -14.69 -1.53 12.53
C THR A 38 -13.29 -0.94 12.59
N VAL A 39 -13.14 0.38 12.43
CA VAL A 39 -11.82 1.03 12.51
C VAL A 39 -11.49 1.26 13.97
N ALA A 40 -10.41 0.64 14.44
CA ALA A 40 -9.97 0.71 15.81
C ALA A 40 -8.74 1.64 15.97
N SER A 41 -8.37 1.93 17.22
CA SER A 41 -7.30 2.90 17.54
C SER A 41 -5.91 2.43 17.05
N ASN A 42 -5.68 1.12 17.05
CA ASN A 42 -4.49 0.48 16.50
C ASN A 42 -4.36 0.73 14.99
N ASP A 43 -5.46 0.76 14.23
CA ASP A 43 -5.42 1.04 12.79
C ASP A 43 -4.94 2.47 12.52
N VAL A 44 -5.37 3.42 13.35
CA VAL A 44 -4.93 4.83 13.30
C VAL A 44 -3.46 4.94 13.68
N ALA A 45 -3.04 4.27 14.76
CA ALA A 45 -1.64 4.29 15.20
C ALA A 45 -0.70 3.71 14.14
N PHE A 46 -1.08 2.59 13.51
CA PHE A 46 -0.33 1.99 12.42
C PHE A 46 -0.26 2.91 11.20
N ALA A 47 -1.40 3.49 10.78
CA ALA A 47 -1.45 4.42 9.66
C ALA A 47 -0.56 5.65 9.89
N LEU A 48 -0.57 6.20 11.11
CA LEU A 48 0.25 7.34 11.50
C LEU A 48 1.74 6.99 11.49
N HIS A 49 2.10 5.85 12.08
CA HIS A 49 3.48 5.38 12.10
C HIS A 49 4.02 5.17 10.68
N ALA A 50 3.27 4.48 9.82
CA ALA A 50 3.67 4.24 8.45
C ALA A 50 3.77 5.55 7.65
N PHE A 51 2.87 6.51 7.88
CA PHE A 51 2.97 7.84 7.28
C PHE A 51 4.24 8.59 7.71
N ILE A 52 4.60 8.55 9.01
CA ILE A 52 5.83 9.18 9.52
C ILE A 52 7.07 8.53 8.89
N LEU A 53 7.16 7.20 8.88
CA LEU A 53 8.29 6.50 8.27
C LEU A 53 8.43 6.83 6.78
N THR A 54 7.32 6.83 6.04
CA THR A 54 7.35 7.19 4.62
C THR A 54 7.64 8.67 4.38
N ALA A 55 7.28 9.58 5.29
CA ALA A 55 7.71 10.97 5.25
C ALA A 55 9.22 11.09 5.44
N ILE A 56 9.80 10.38 6.42
CA ILE A 56 11.25 10.34 6.67
C ILE A 56 12.00 9.84 5.42
N LEU A 57 11.59 8.70 4.85
CA LEU A 57 12.17 8.17 3.60
C LEU A 57 12.08 9.17 2.45
N ASN A 58 10.98 9.93 2.38
CA ASN A 58 10.81 10.95 1.36
C ASN A 58 11.79 12.12 1.55
N THR A 59 12.08 12.50 2.80
CA THR A 59 13.11 13.51 3.10
C THR A 59 14.51 13.02 2.72
N GLN A 60 14.83 11.75 2.95
CA GLN A 60 16.11 11.15 2.52
C GLN A 60 16.26 11.20 0.99
N TYR A 61 15.17 10.98 0.26
CA TYR A 61 15.15 10.99 -1.19
C TYR A 61 15.25 12.41 -1.78
N PHE A 62 14.49 13.38 -1.27
CA PHE A 62 14.45 14.74 -1.81
C PHE A 62 15.53 15.67 -1.26
N LEU A 63 15.98 15.44 -0.03
CA LEU A 63 16.98 16.24 0.67
C LEU A 63 18.16 15.37 1.12
N PRO A 64 18.83 14.64 0.19
CA PRO A 64 19.90 13.70 0.54
C PRO A 64 21.09 14.40 1.24
N PHE A 65 21.29 15.69 0.99
CA PHE A 65 22.31 16.52 1.65
C PHE A 65 22.15 16.57 3.18
N ILE A 66 20.92 16.59 3.70
CA ILE A 66 20.66 16.63 5.16
C ILE A 66 21.08 15.31 5.81
N TRP A 67 21.02 14.22 5.06
CA TRP A 67 21.27 12.86 5.54
C TRP A 67 22.65 12.32 5.17
N GLY A 68 23.49 13.11 4.50
CA GLY A 68 24.81 12.68 4.04
C GLY A 68 24.78 11.63 2.93
N PHE A 69 23.66 11.47 2.21
CA PHE A 69 23.55 10.52 1.10
C PHE A 69 24.03 11.14 -0.22
N GLU A 70 24.66 10.31 -1.06
CA GLU A 70 24.96 10.70 -2.43
C GLU A 70 23.67 10.92 -3.24
N ARG A 71 23.67 11.95 -4.08
CA ARG A 71 22.53 12.23 -4.97
C ARG A 71 22.42 11.10 -6.00
N ALA A 72 21.48 10.18 -5.77
CA ALA A 72 21.10 9.22 -6.79
C ALA A 72 20.54 9.95 -8.03
N ALA A 73 20.87 9.47 -9.23
CA ALA A 73 20.36 10.04 -10.47
C ALA A 73 18.82 10.02 -10.48
N VAL A 74 18.20 11.21 -10.50
CA VAL A 74 16.74 11.35 -10.48
C VAL A 74 16.18 10.85 -11.80
N ARG A 75 15.65 9.62 -11.82
CA ARG A 75 14.85 9.14 -12.95
C ARG A 75 13.47 9.76 -12.88
N ARG A 76 13.08 10.45 -13.95
CA ARG A 76 11.73 11.04 -14.07
C ARG A 76 10.67 9.92 -13.99
N PRO A 77 9.57 10.14 -13.26
CA PRO A 77 8.47 9.18 -13.23
C PRO A 77 7.92 8.95 -14.65
N SER A 78 7.52 7.71 -14.94
CA SER A 78 6.87 7.38 -16.22
C SER A 78 5.62 8.22 -16.41
N ARG A 79 5.37 8.67 -17.64
CA ARG A 79 4.14 9.39 -18.03
C ARG A 79 2.87 8.66 -17.59
N PHE A 80 2.89 7.33 -17.59
CA PHE A 80 1.80 6.50 -17.10
C PHE A 80 1.55 6.72 -15.60
N ILE A 81 2.61 6.66 -14.78
CA ILE A 81 2.51 6.86 -13.33
C ILE A 81 2.03 8.28 -13.02
N THR A 82 2.60 9.29 -13.67
CA THR A 82 2.14 10.67 -13.51
C THR A 82 0.68 10.83 -13.91
N GLY A 83 0.24 10.24 -15.02
CA GLY A 83 -1.15 10.28 -15.47
C GLY A 83 -2.12 9.63 -14.46
N VAL A 84 -1.75 8.47 -13.90
CA VAL A 84 -2.53 7.83 -12.83
C VAL A 84 -2.62 8.72 -11.59
N PHE A 85 -1.50 9.29 -11.14
CA PHE A 85 -1.49 10.19 -9.98
C PHE A 85 -2.37 11.42 -10.20
N THR A 86 -2.26 12.07 -11.36
CA THR A 86 -3.11 13.20 -11.71
C THR A 86 -4.58 12.76 -11.74
N GLY A 87 -4.90 11.64 -12.39
CA GLY A 87 -6.26 11.08 -12.44
C GLY A 87 -6.86 10.79 -11.07
N CYS A 88 -6.08 10.25 -10.12
CA CYS A 88 -6.52 10.06 -8.74
C CYS A 88 -6.91 11.38 -8.06
N ILE A 89 -6.07 12.41 -8.20
CA ILE A 89 -6.34 13.74 -7.63
C ILE A 89 -7.59 14.35 -8.27
N THR A 90 -7.71 14.27 -9.60
CA THR A 90 -8.89 14.78 -10.31
C THR A 90 -10.15 14.04 -9.92
N GLY A 91 -10.09 12.71 -9.79
CA GLY A 91 -11.22 11.88 -9.36
C GLY A 91 -11.70 12.24 -7.96
N VAL A 92 -10.79 12.40 -7.00
CA VAL A 92 -11.15 12.86 -5.64
C VAL A 92 -11.79 14.24 -5.69
N ALA A 93 -11.22 15.19 -6.47
CA ALA A 93 -11.76 16.53 -6.59
C ALA A 93 -13.19 16.54 -7.20
N VAL A 94 -13.44 15.71 -8.22
CA VAL A 94 -14.77 15.56 -8.83
C VAL A 94 -15.78 15.04 -7.81
N ILE A 95 -15.44 14.02 -7.02
CA ILE A 95 -16.37 13.47 -6.02
C ILE A 95 -16.62 14.48 -4.89
N ILE A 96 -15.60 15.24 -4.46
CA ILE A 96 -15.79 16.35 -3.53
C ILE A 96 -16.78 17.37 -4.11
N PHE A 97 -16.62 17.74 -5.39
CA PHE A 97 -17.52 18.67 -6.05
C PHE A 97 -18.97 18.14 -6.09
N VAL A 98 -19.15 16.84 -6.40
CA VAL A 98 -20.46 16.19 -6.42
C VAL A 98 -21.12 16.23 -5.03
N VAL A 99 -20.37 15.96 -3.97
CA VAL A 99 -20.86 15.95 -2.58
C VAL A 99 -21.21 17.37 -2.11
N VAL A 100 -20.36 18.35 -2.41
CA VAL A 100 -20.60 19.77 -2.06
C VAL A 100 -21.80 20.33 -2.83
N SER A 101 -22.07 19.83 -4.04
CA SER A 101 -23.21 20.24 -4.86
C SER A 101 -24.54 19.60 -4.43
N GLN A 102 -24.55 18.71 -3.42
CA GLN A 102 -25.79 18.11 -2.93
C GLN A 102 -26.64 19.13 -2.16
N PRO A 103 -27.98 19.04 -2.26
CA PRO A 103 -28.86 19.93 -1.51
C PRO A 103 -28.73 19.72 0.02
N PRO A 104 -28.96 20.75 0.86
CA PRO A 104 -28.73 20.72 2.31
C PRO A 104 -29.54 19.72 3.14
N GLY A 105 -30.37 18.88 2.51
CA GLY A 105 -31.18 17.83 3.14
C GLY A 105 -31.17 16.50 2.39
N ALA A 106 -30.19 16.29 1.49
CA ALA A 106 -30.04 15.04 0.78
C ALA A 106 -29.83 13.89 1.77
N ASP A 107 -30.61 12.81 1.62
CA ASP A 107 -30.49 11.63 2.48
C ASP A 107 -29.11 10.98 2.25
N PRO A 108 -28.24 10.90 3.28
CA PRO A 108 -26.93 10.26 3.16
C PRO A 108 -27.01 8.78 2.79
N LYS A 109 -28.15 8.11 2.98
CA LYS A 109 -28.33 6.70 2.66
C LYS A 109 -28.35 6.45 1.15
N THR A 110 -28.99 7.34 0.38
CA THR A 110 -29.18 7.18 -1.08
C THR A 110 -28.34 8.15 -1.90
N SER A 111 -27.95 9.28 -1.33
CA SER A 111 -27.25 10.36 -2.01
C SER A 111 -25.75 10.33 -1.73
N TRP A 112 -24.96 10.95 -2.60
CA TRP A 112 -23.52 11.12 -2.39
C TRP A 112 -23.24 11.89 -1.10
N ALA A 113 -22.39 11.34 -0.26
CA ALA A 113 -22.07 11.89 1.05
C ALA A 113 -20.57 11.94 1.27
N TRP A 114 -20.14 12.58 2.36
CA TRP A 114 -18.72 12.65 2.72
C TRP A 114 -18.09 11.27 2.91
N LEU A 115 -18.88 10.27 3.29
CA LEU A 115 -18.48 8.86 3.31
C LEU A 115 -17.91 8.39 1.96
N ASP A 116 -18.51 8.79 0.84
CA ASP A 116 -18.06 8.41 -0.51
C ASP A 116 -16.70 9.02 -0.84
N VAL A 117 -16.45 10.27 -0.41
CA VAL A 117 -15.14 10.92 -0.54
C VAL A 117 -14.08 10.10 0.20
N ILE A 118 -14.38 9.67 1.43
CA ILE A 118 -13.43 8.88 2.23
C ILE A 118 -13.16 7.51 1.59
N TYR A 119 -14.17 6.86 1.01
CA TYR A 119 -13.96 5.62 0.24
C TYR A 119 -13.13 5.84 -1.01
N VAL A 120 -13.37 6.90 -1.77
CA VAL A 120 -12.58 7.19 -2.98
C VAL A 120 -11.12 7.48 -2.61
N ILE A 121 -10.89 8.20 -1.51
CA ILE A 121 -9.53 8.42 -0.98
C ILE A 121 -8.86 7.08 -0.63
N SER A 122 -9.55 6.12 -0.01
CA SER A 122 -8.95 4.81 0.27
C SER A 122 -8.72 3.96 -0.99
N TYR A 123 -9.57 4.09 -2.03
CA TYR A 123 -9.33 3.47 -3.32
C TYR A 123 -8.11 4.02 -4.05
N VAL A 124 -7.79 5.31 -3.87
CA VAL A 124 -6.54 5.89 -4.40
C VAL A 124 -5.32 5.15 -3.84
N LYS A 125 -5.31 4.80 -2.55
CA LYS A 125 -4.24 3.97 -1.96
C LYS A 125 -4.07 2.68 -2.74
N LEU A 126 -5.16 1.92 -2.95
CA LEU A 126 -5.10 0.65 -3.67
C LEU A 126 -4.60 0.81 -5.09
N LEU A 127 -5.11 1.80 -5.82
CA LEU A 127 -4.72 2.01 -7.20
C LEU A 127 -3.23 2.35 -7.30
N VAL A 128 -2.73 3.19 -6.38
CA VAL A 128 -1.29 3.51 -6.28
C VAL A 128 -0.47 2.25 -5.97
N THR A 129 -0.92 1.42 -5.03
CA THR A 129 -0.30 0.13 -4.71
C THR A 129 -0.21 -0.75 -5.95
N VAL A 130 -1.31 -1.00 -6.66
CA VAL A 130 -1.34 -1.87 -7.85
C VAL A 130 -0.44 -1.32 -8.96
N VAL A 131 -0.59 -0.03 -9.29
CA VAL A 131 0.14 0.62 -10.39
C VAL A 131 1.65 0.67 -10.12
N LYS A 132 2.06 0.76 -8.85
CA LYS A 132 3.47 0.73 -8.47
C LYS A 132 4.00 -0.72 -8.40
N TYR A 133 3.24 -1.63 -7.80
CA TYR A 133 3.72 -2.96 -7.46
C TYR A 133 3.70 -3.92 -8.63
N ALA A 134 2.73 -3.82 -9.55
CA ALA A 134 2.69 -4.66 -10.75
C ALA A 134 3.95 -4.53 -11.64
N PRO A 135 4.40 -3.33 -12.06
CA PRO A 135 5.62 -3.22 -12.87
C PRO A 135 6.87 -3.59 -12.07
N GLN A 136 6.89 -3.36 -10.75
CA GLN A 136 8.00 -3.78 -9.89
C GLN A 136 8.11 -5.31 -9.83
N LEU A 137 6.98 -6.02 -9.66
CA LEU A 137 6.92 -7.48 -9.63
C LEU A 137 7.41 -8.08 -10.95
N LEU A 138 6.99 -7.51 -12.08
CA LEU A 138 7.45 -7.92 -13.42
C LEU A 138 8.93 -7.63 -13.64
N HIS A 139 9.42 -6.48 -13.17
CA HIS A 139 10.82 -6.11 -13.28
C HIS A 139 11.73 -7.07 -12.49
N ASN A 140 11.35 -7.38 -11.25
CA ASN A 140 12.05 -8.37 -10.42
C ASN A 140 12.10 -9.75 -11.11
N ARG A 141 10.96 -10.17 -11.72
CA ARG A 141 10.89 -11.44 -12.43
C ARG A 141 11.78 -11.48 -13.67
N ARG A 142 11.83 -10.39 -14.43
CA ARG A 142 12.66 -10.27 -15.64
C ARG A 142 14.14 -10.26 -15.33
N ASN A 143 14.55 -9.57 -14.26
CA ASN A 143 15.96 -9.45 -13.87
C ASN A 143 16.45 -10.61 -12.98
N ARG A 144 15.54 -11.51 -12.57
CA ARG A 144 15.78 -12.60 -11.62
C ARG A 144 16.56 -12.16 -10.37
N SER A 145 16.26 -10.97 -9.88
CA SER A 145 16.97 -10.35 -8.77
C SER A 145 16.09 -9.34 -8.08
N THR A 146 16.18 -9.33 -6.75
CA THR A 146 15.58 -8.33 -5.87
C THR A 146 16.64 -7.42 -5.22
N LYS A 147 17.88 -7.43 -5.73
CA LYS A 147 18.98 -6.62 -5.17
C LYS A 147 18.70 -5.12 -5.28
N GLY A 148 18.95 -4.40 -4.18
CA GLY A 148 18.71 -2.96 -4.07
C GLY A 148 17.28 -2.58 -3.69
N TRP A 149 16.44 -3.55 -3.34
CA TRP A 149 15.10 -3.30 -2.86
C TRP A 149 14.97 -3.54 -1.36
N ASP A 150 14.42 -2.56 -0.64
CA ASP A 150 14.17 -2.66 0.80
C ASP A 150 12.93 -3.51 1.09
N ILE A 151 13.16 -4.80 1.36
CA ILE A 151 12.13 -5.76 1.76
C ILE A 151 11.56 -5.47 3.15
N SER A 152 12.30 -4.75 4.01
CA SER A 152 11.92 -4.48 5.40
C SER A 152 10.60 -3.71 5.47
N GLN A 153 10.40 -2.76 4.56
CA GLN A 153 9.14 -2.02 4.46
C GLN A 153 7.95 -2.95 4.14
N ILE A 154 8.13 -3.93 3.25
CA ILE A 154 7.07 -4.87 2.86
C ILE A 154 6.74 -5.82 4.00
N LEU A 155 7.76 -6.28 4.73
CA LEU A 155 7.57 -7.13 5.91
C LEU A 155 6.79 -6.40 7.01
N LEU A 156 7.07 -5.12 7.21
CA LEU A 156 6.35 -4.29 8.17
C LEU A 156 4.90 -4.04 7.75
N ASP A 157 4.66 -3.80 6.44
CA ASP A 157 3.31 -3.65 5.90
C ASP A 157 2.50 -4.95 6.03
N PHE A 158 3.12 -6.10 5.72
CA PHE A 158 2.52 -7.43 5.88
C PHE A 158 2.20 -7.75 7.34
N ALA A 159 3.16 -7.52 8.24
CA ALA A 159 2.97 -7.76 9.66
C ALA A 159 1.85 -6.88 10.21
N GLY A 160 1.82 -5.59 9.85
CA GLY A 160 0.73 -4.68 10.22
C GLY A 160 -0.63 -5.14 9.70
N GLY A 161 -0.70 -5.59 8.44
CA GLY A 161 -1.92 -6.16 7.84
C GLY A 161 -2.39 -7.42 8.56
N LEU A 162 -1.48 -8.35 8.85
CA LEU A 162 -1.77 -9.60 9.55
C LEU A 162 -2.26 -9.35 10.98
N LEU A 163 -1.61 -8.45 11.71
CA LEU A 163 -2.02 -8.07 13.07
C LEU A 163 -3.41 -7.41 13.06
N SER A 164 -3.71 -6.53 12.09
CA SER A 164 -5.03 -5.90 11.96
C SER A 164 -6.14 -6.93 11.66
N ILE A 165 -5.87 -7.92 10.78
CA ILE A 165 -6.82 -9.02 10.52
C ILE A 165 -7.03 -9.88 11.77
N ALA A 166 -5.96 -10.21 12.49
CA ALA A 166 -6.04 -11.00 13.71
C ALA A 166 -6.86 -10.28 14.80
N GLN A 167 -6.66 -8.97 14.96
CA GLN A 167 -7.44 -8.15 15.89
C GLN A 167 -8.93 -8.11 15.51
N LEU A 168 -9.24 -7.87 14.22
CA LEU A 168 -10.63 -7.92 13.74
C LEU A 168 -11.28 -9.27 14.01
N GLY A 169 -10.54 -10.38 13.83
CA GLY A 169 -11.03 -11.73 14.13
C GLY A 169 -11.31 -11.95 15.62
N ILE A 170 -10.42 -11.46 16.49
CA ILE A 170 -10.59 -11.53 17.96
C ILE A 170 -11.80 -10.67 18.39
N ASP A 171 -11.93 -9.46 17.87
CA ASP A 171 -13.01 -8.54 18.23
C ASP A 171 -14.37 -9.08 17.77
N SER A 172 -14.47 -9.61 16.55
CA SER A 172 -15.68 -10.26 16.05
C SER A 172 -16.04 -11.52 16.82
N TYR A 173 -15.04 -12.29 17.26
CA TYR A 173 -15.26 -13.45 18.11
C TYR A 173 -15.79 -13.04 19.49
N LEU A 174 -15.21 -12.02 20.13
CA LEU A 174 -15.64 -11.54 21.44
C LEU A 174 -17.03 -10.91 21.41
N GLN A 175 -17.33 -10.13 20.37
CA GLN A 175 -18.62 -9.46 20.20
C GLN A 175 -19.73 -10.39 19.70
N HIS A 176 -19.40 -11.65 19.36
CA HIS A 176 -20.29 -12.61 18.69
C HIS A 176 -20.95 -12.03 17.42
N ASP A 177 -20.31 -11.01 16.84
CA ASP A 177 -20.82 -10.25 15.72
C ASP A 177 -19.80 -10.27 14.59
N TRP A 178 -20.13 -11.03 13.55
CA TRP A 178 -19.35 -11.17 12.34
C TRP A 178 -19.72 -10.13 11.27
N SER A 179 -20.70 -9.26 11.55
CA SER A 179 -21.10 -8.18 10.65
C SER A 179 -19.93 -7.27 10.28
N GLY A 180 -18.95 -7.12 11.18
CA GLY A 180 -17.73 -6.37 10.93
C GLY A 180 -16.78 -6.99 9.88
N VAL A 181 -16.84 -8.31 9.73
CA VAL A 181 -16.05 -9.10 8.76
C VAL A 181 -16.82 -9.24 7.45
N THR A 182 -18.11 -9.58 7.49
CA THR A 182 -18.93 -9.82 6.30
C THR A 182 -19.61 -8.57 5.73
N GLY A 183 -19.89 -7.57 6.56
CA GLY A 183 -20.66 -6.37 6.22
C GLY A 183 -19.86 -5.28 5.51
N ASN A 184 -18.53 -5.41 5.39
CA ASN A 184 -17.71 -4.47 4.63
C ASN A 184 -16.79 -5.21 3.63
N PRO A 185 -17.37 -5.74 2.53
CA PRO A 185 -16.61 -6.46 1.50
C PRO A 185 -15.50 -5.60 0.88
N VAL A 186 -15.68 -4.29 0.87
CA VAL A 186 -14.69 -3.31 0.43
C VAL A 186 -13.45 -3.31 1.35
N LYS A 187 -13.62 -3.27 2.67
CA LYS A 187 -12.50 -3.34 3.65
C LYS A 187 -11.77 -4.68 3.56
N LEU A 188 -12.50 -5.78 3.37
CA LEU A 188 -11.92 -7.09 3.10
C LEU A 188 -11.08 -7.07 1.82
N PHE A 189 -11.60 -6.55 0.70
CA PHE A 189 -10.87 -6.49 -0.56
C PHE A 189 -9.63 -5.58 -0.47
N LEU A 190 -9.76 -4.44 0.22
CA LEU A 190 -8.69 -3.48 0.48
C LEU A 190 -7.51 -4.11 1.23
N GLY A 191 -7.78 -4.83 2.32
CA GLY A 191 -6.74 -5.49 3.11
C GLY A 191 -6.11 -6.66 2.37
N ASN A 192 -6.91 -7.51 1.74
CA ASN A 192 -6.44 -8.75 1.10
C ASN A 192 -5.54 -8.49 -0.12
N VAL A 193 -5.84 -7.47 -0.93
CA VAL A 193 -5.00 -7.14 -2.10
C VAL A 193 -3.60 -6.68 -1.68
N SER A 194 -3.49 -5.88 -0.60
CA SER A 194 -2.18 -5.45 -0.09
C SER A 194 -1.37 -6.65 0.40
N VAL A 195 -1.97 -7.47 1.26
CA VAL A 195 -1.34 -8.68 1.82
C VAL A 195 -0.91 -9.65 0.71
N LEU A 196 -1.71 -9.79 -0.36
CA LEU A 196 -1.35 -10.62 -1.52
C LEU A 196 -0.09 -10.11 -2.22
N TYR A 197 0.02 -8.81 -2.49
CA TYR A 197 1.23 -8.26 -3.10
C TYR A 197 2.44 -8.43 -2.19
N ASP A 198 2.28 -8.23 -0.88
CA ASP A 198 3.36 -8.41 0.08
C ASP A 198 3.86 -9.86 0.07
N LEU A 199 2.95 -10.85 0.06
CA LEU A 199 3.28 -12.27 -0.07
C LEU A 199 4.00 -12.59 -1.39
N LEU A 200 3.54 -12.04 -2.52
CA LEU A 200 4.20 -12.24 -3.82
C LEU A 200 5.63 -11.71 -3.80
N PHE A 201 5.88 -10.59 -3.13
CA PHE A 201 7.20 -10.00 -3.03
C PHE A 201 8.11 -10.73 -2.04
N MET A 202 7.58 -11.16 -0.89
CA MET A 202 8.28 -12.05 0.04
C MET A 202 8.66 -13.36 -0.65
N GLY A 203 7.75 -13.95 -1.43
CA GLY A 203 8.02 -15.15 -2.22
C GLY A 203 9.09 -14.94 -3.28
N GLN A 204 9.08 -13.80 -4.00
CA GLN A 204 10.14 -13.47 -4.94
C GLN A 204 11.50 -13.32 -4.25
N HIS A 205 11.56 -12.62 -3.11
CA HIS A 205 12.80 -12.29 -2.43
C HIS A 205 13.41 -13.49 -1.68
N TYR A 206 12.60 -14.23 -0.93
CA TYR A 206 13.08 -15.31 -0.07
C TYR A 206 13.05 -16.69 -0.74
N CYS A 207 12.07 -16.96 -1.62
CA CYS A 207 11.92 -18.30 -2.22
C CYS A 207 12.54 -18.40 -3.62
N LEU A 208 12.48 -17.35 -4.44
CA LEU A 208 12.92 -17.40 -5.84
C LEU A 208 14.32 -16.83 -6.10
N TYR A 209 14.66 -15.71 -5.45
CA TYR A 209 15.87 -14.94 -5.75
C TYR A 209 16.76 -14.78 -4.52
N ASN A 210 16.82 -15.82 -3.67
CA ASN A 210 17.65 -15.82 -2.48
C ASN A 210 19.12 -15.61 -2.87
N ASP A 211 19.75 -14.60 -2.26
CA ASP A 211 21.05 -14.06 -2.70
C ASP A 211 22.17 -15.11 -2.65
N ASN A 212 22.04 -16.10 -1.77
CA ASN A 212 23.01 -17.19 -1.61
C ASN A 212 23.03 -18.18 -2.78
N GLU A 213 21.89 -18.48 -3.42
CA GLU A 213 21.87 -19.34 -4.61
C GLU A 213 22.35 -18.57 -5.85
N SER A 214 21.93 -17.31 -5.99
CA SER A 214 22.32 -16.50 -7.16
C SER A 214 23.80 -16.11 -7.18
N GLN A 215 24.44 -15.91 -6.02
CA GLN A 215 25.90 -15.72 -5.94
C GLN A 215 26.64 -17.02 -6.24
N ARG A 216 26.19 -18.14 -5.66
CA ARG A 216 26.81 -19.45 -5.85
C ARG A 216 26.73 -19.91 -7.31
N ASP A 217 25.62 -19.66 -7.99
CA ASP A 217 25.49 -19.98 -9.42
C ASP A 217 26.37 -19.09 -10.30
N ARG A 218 26.46 -17.78 -10.03
CA ARG A 218 27.37 -16.88 -10.76
C ARG A 218 28.84 -17.19 -10.53
N GLU A 219 29.20 -17.58 -9.31
CA GLU A 219 30.56 -18.01 -8.98
C GLU A 219 30.88 -19.32 -9.67
N ARG A 220 29.93 -20.26 -9.71
CA ARG A 220 30.07 -21.52 -10.45
C ARG A 220 30.23 -21.28 -11.96
N ASP A 221 29.43 -20.40 -12.56
CA ASP A 221 29.53 -20.07 -13.98
C ASP A 221 30.89 -19.42 -14.31
N ARG A 222 31.39 -18.51 -13.46
CA ARG A 222 32.73 -17.91 -13.61
C ARG A 222 33.86 -18.94 -13.52
N LEU A 223 33.73 -19.93 -12.63
CA LEU A 223 34.73 -20.99 -12.50
C LEU A 223 34.72 -21.94 -13.71
N LEU A 224 33.55 -22.18 -14.30
CA LEU A 224 33.42 -22.98 -15.52
C LEU A 224 33.97 -22.23 -16.75
N GLU A 225 33.69 -20.94 -16.90
CA GLU A 225 34.25 -20.10 -17.98
C GLU A 225 35.78 -19.96 -17.85
N GLY A 226 36.30 -19.84 -16.61
CA GLY A 226 37.74 -19.81 -16.33
C GLY A 226 38.43 -21.12 -16.69
N GLY A 227 37.86 -22.26 -16.30
CA GLY A 227 38.42 -23.59 -16.57
C GLY A 227 38.38 -24.01 -18.05
N ASP A 228 37.34 -23.60 -18.80
CA ASP A 228 37.27 -23.84 -20.25
C ASP A 228 38.23 -22.95 -21.04
N SER A 229 38.58 -21.77 -20.50
CA SER A 229 39.59 -20.89 -21.08
C SER A 229 41.01 -21.44 -20.89
N GLU A 230 41.27 -22.10 -19.77
CA GLU A 230 42.55 -22.75 -19.45
C GLU A 230 42.78 -24.01 -20.30
N ARG A 231 41.74 -24.85 -20.52
CA ARG A 231 41.84 -26.05 -21.37
C ARG A 231 41.99 -25.80 -22.86
N ARG A 232 41.74 -24.58 -23.35
CA ARG A 232 41.89 -24.22 -24.77
C ARG A 232 43.29 -23.74 -25.13
N LEU A 233 44.16 -23.56 -24.14
CA LEU A 233 45.53 -23.07 -24.32
C LEU A 233 46.60 -24.17 -24.25
N ASP A 234 46.18 -25.42 -24.00
CA ASP A 234 46.99 -26.65 -24.09
C ASP A 234 46.67 -27.43 -25.37
#